data_AF-A0AAU7YMA6-F1
#
_entry.id   AF-A0AAU7YMA6-F1
#
_cell.length_a   1.000
_cell.length_b   1.000
_cell.length_c   1.000
_cell.angle_alpha   90.00
_cell.angle_beta   90.00
_cell.angle_gamma   90.00
#
_symmetry.space_group_name_H-M   'P 1'
#
loop_
_entity.id
_entity.type
_entity.pdbx_description
1 polymer ?
#
loop_
_entity_poly.entity_id
_entity_poly.type
_entity_poly.pdbx_seq_one_letter_code
_entity_poly.pdbx_strand_id
1 'polypeptide(L)'
;MDYKNVQKVLLTSIKENDPHKGFKELEIKRYCITYQTLLREWDRTIITPFIKEILESEICWKADDTLGYIKLDRYALGKKLLDLKTEDEQKSLLDSFDRYRIACWCCFEDEIRAIFEEFKLTLGNKPVESLVKGCDNGALMVYWSHAMNNQEHQLELNNEHPYVYAFKCAMLEKHVEALEFFWNKLQSIGSVSPKRKEDLLMEVAYNKGRFSTDDVGMVDFCLRYLHEDKYHELLKRDFKQHGCYYTLSILRRNHSFENARKLFEHLKPEDLSPEAYSTSMFSALNSLVSAPDDNFIKSGSDMLTSMWNSPGFESHKQHYLNKLSEQLSSTRDLVASLIKGNKAVKILSEIVNSLSQEQMYSIMEEDKSEYELFMRVRNTQLHRGAGDTQLPSSSLDVETIQQKVSGVRGEV
;
A
#
# COMPACT_ATOMS: atom_id res chain seq x y z
N MET A 1 -24.22 -10.81 -2.63
CA MET A 1 -23.00 -10.99 -3.45
C MET A 1 -21.87 -10.14 -2.82
N ASP A 2 -20.62 -10.60 -2.77
CA ASP A 2 -19.50 -9.93 -2.07
C ASP A 2 -18.87 -8.83 -2.96
N TYR A 3 -18.25 -7.77 -2.40
CA TYR A 3 -17.53 -6.74 -3.18
C TYR A 3 -16.42 -7.35 -4.06
N LYS A 4 -15.92 -8.52 -3.65
CA LYS A 4 -15.01 -9.37 -4.42
C LYS A 4 -15.56 -9.76 -5.80
N ASN A 5 -16.88 -9.87 -5.96
CA ASN A 5 -17.47 -10.17 -7.27
C ASN A 5 -17.49 -8.94 -8.18
N VAL A 6 -17.78 -7.75 -7.63
CA VAL A 6 -17.65 -6.48 -8.37
C VAL A 6 -16.20 -6.32 -8.81
N GLN A 7 -15.26 -6.48 -7.89
CA GLN A 7 -13.82 -6.42 -8.19
C GLN A 7 -13.44 -7.39 -9.33
N LYS A 8 -13.88 -8.66 -9.29
CA LYS A 8 -13.61 -9.62 -10.36
C LYS A 8 -14.11 -9.15 -11.72
N VAL A 9 -15.32 -8.58 -11.79
CA VAL A 9 -15.86 -8.05 -13.04
C VAL A 9 -15.05 -6.85 -13.51
N LEU A 10 -14.73 -5.91 -12.62
CA LEU A 10 -13.96 -4.71 -12.99
C LEU A 10 -12.54 -5.06 -13.45
N LEU A 11 -11.90 -6.08 -12.88
CA LEU A 11 -10.58 -6.54 -13.35
C LEU A 11 -10.59 -7.03 -14.81
N THR A 12 -11.74 -7.48 -15.33
CA THR A 12 -11.86 -7.85 -16.76
C THR A 12 -11.83 -6.66 -17.72
N SER A 13 -11.87 -5.42 -17.21
CA SER A 13 -11.64 -4.21 -18.04
C SER A 13 -10.19 -4.09 -18.54
N ILE A 14 -9.25 -4.80 -17.90
CA ILE A 14 -7.83 -4.73 -18.23
C ILE A 14 -7.48 -5.84 -19.22
N LYS A 15 -6.92 -5.45 -20.36
CA LYS A 15 -6.47 -6.40 -21.38
C LYS A 15 -5.26 -7.19 -20.88
N GLU A 16 -5.19 -8.46 -21.28
CA GLU A 16 -4.07 -9.34 -20.90
C GLU A 16 -2.70 -8.84 -21.36
N ASN A 17 -2.65 -8.12 -22.48
CA ASN A 17 -1.43 -7.54 -23.04
C ASN A 17 -1.20 -6.08 -22.64
N ASP A 18 -1.96 -5.53 -21.67
CA ASP A 18 -1.74 -4.17 -21.18
C ASP A 18 -0.37 -4.10 -20.46
N PRO A 19 0.56 -3.23 -20.89
CA PRO A 19 1.90 -3.14 -20.28
C PRO A 19 1.87 -2.66 -18.82
N HIS A 20 0.75 -2.10 -18.36
CA HIS A 20 0.53 -1.61 -16.99
C HIS A 20 -0.50 -2.44 -16.23
N LYS A 21 -0.80 -3.66 -16.68
CA LYS A 21 -1.82 -4.55 -16.09
C LYS A 21 -1.72 -4.63 -14.57
N GLY A 22 -0.54 -4.93 -14.02
CA GLY A 22 -0.36 -5.08 -12.57
C GLY A 22 -0.71 -3.82 -11.77
N PHE A 23 -0.33 -2.64 -12.27
CA PHE A 23 -0.68 -1.35 -11.67
C PHE A 23 -2.17 -1.05 -11.74
N LYS A 24 -2.78 -1.19 -12.94
CA LYS A 24 -4.22 -0.96 -13.13
C LYS A 24 -5.06 -1.91 -12.25
N GLU A 25 -4.70 -3.19 -12.17
CA GLU A 25 -5.37 -4.14 -11.28
C GLU A 25 -5.28 -3.76 -9.80
N LEU A 26 -4.11 -3.30 -9.35
CA LEU A 26 -3.90 -2.87 -7.97
C LEU A 26 -4.77 -1.66 -7.63
N GLU A 27 -4.85 -0.69 -8.54
CA GLU A 27 -5.69 0.50 -8.35
C GLU A 27 -7.18 0.16 -8.34
N ILE A 28 -7.65 -0.77 -9.19
CA ILE A 28 -9.03 -1.28 -9.14
C ILE A 28 -9.32 -1.96 -7.79
N LYS A 29 -8.39 -2.78 -7.29
CA LYS A 29 -8.51 -3.44 -5.97
C LYS A 29 -8.66 -2.39 -4.87
N ARG A 30 -7.80 -1.38 -4.84
CA ARG A 30 -7.84 -0.27 -3.86
C ARG A 30 -9.14 0.53 -3.96
N TYR A 31 -9.58 0.85 -5.17
CA TYR A 31 -10.86 1.53 -5.40
C TYR A 31 -12.04 0.72 -4.86
N CYS A 32 -12.13 -0.57 -5.20
CA CYS A 32 -13.22 -1.43 -4.74
C CYS A 32 -13.32 -1.53 -3.22
N ILE A 33 -12.18 -1.50 -2.52
CA ILE A 33 -12.18 -1.55 -1.06
C ILE A 33 -12.55 -0.19 -0.46
N THR A 34 -12.00 0.90 -1.00
CA THR A 34 -12.31 2.28 -0.56
C THR A 34 -13.81 2.56 -0.64
N TYR A 35 -14.43 2.22 -1.76
CA TYR A 35 -15.84 2.48 -2.03
C TYR A 35 -16.75 1.28 -1.75
N GLN A 36 -16.31 0.31 -0.95
CA GLN A 36 -17.04 -0.95 -0.75
C GLN A 36 -18.47 -0.76 -0.24
N THR A 37 -18.72 0.25 0.62
CA THR A 37 -20.04 0.51 1.20
C THR A 37 -21.00 0.98 0.10
N LEU A 38 -20.55 1.93 -0.71
CA LEU A 38 -21.32 2.46 -1.83
C LEU A 38 -21.55 1.39 -2.91
N LEU A 39 -20.53 0.60 -3.26
CA LEU A 39 -20.68 -0.54 -4.18
C LEU A 39 -21.61 -1.64 -3.64
N ARG A 40 -21.84 -1.72 -2.32
CA ARG A 40 -22.79 -2.67 -1.74
C ARG A 40 -24.24 -2.22 -1.89
N GLU A 41 -24.47 -0.91 -1.79
CA GLU A 41 -25.78 -0.25 -1.82
C GLU A 41 -26.32 -0.11 -3.25
N TRP A 42 -25.43 0.09 -4.22
CA TRP A 42 -25.81 0.26 -5.63
C TRP A 42 -26.37 -1.00 -6.29
N ASP A 43 -27.27 -0.79 -7.27
CA ASP A 43 -27.69 -1.84 -8.18
C ASP A 43 -26.50 -2.24 -9.07
N ARG A 44 -25.92 -3.39 -8.70
CA ARG A 44 -24.68 -3.89 -9.31
C ARG A 44 -24.89 -4.39 -10.72
N THR A 45 -26.12 -4.79 -11.07
CA THR A 45 -26.45 -5.23 -12.43
C THR A 45 -26.34 -4.09 -13.42
N ILE A 46 -26.60 -2.87 -12.95
CA ILE A 46 -26.56 -1.66 -13.74
C ILE A 46 -25.19 -0.99 -13.61
N ILE A 47 -24.71 -0.71 -12.40
CA ILE A 47 -23.53 0.14 -12.20
C ILE A 47 -22.21 -0.57 -12.53
N THR A 48 -22.09 -1.88 -12.27
CA THR A 48 -20.81 -2.59 -12.49
C THR A 48 -20.40 -2.59 -13.97
N PRO A 49 -21.29 -2.88 -14.95
CA PRO A 49 -20.98 -2.72 -16.37
C PRO A 49 -20.52 -1.31 -16.76
N PHE A 50 -21.14 -0.25 -16.23
CA PHE A 50 -20.73 1.12 -16.52
C PHE A 50 -19.35 1.45 -15.97
N ILE A 51 -19.06 1.09 -14.72
CA ILE A 51 -17.71 1.30 -14.17
C ILE A 51 -16.69 0.53 -15.00
N LYS A 52 -17.00 -0.71 -15.41
CA LYS A 52 -16.14 -1.50 -16.28
C LYS A 52 -15.86 -0.77 -17.60
N GLU A 53 -16.89 -0.24 -18.27
CA GLU A 53 -16.74 0.52 -19.51
C GLU A 53 -15.87 1.78 -19.33
N ILE A 54 -16.07 2.51 -18.23
CA ILE A 54 -15.24 3.70 -17.91
C ILE A 54 -13.78 3.28 -17.71
N LEU A 55 -13.51 2.17 -17.03
CA LEU A 55 -12.16 1.65 -16.79
C LEU A 55 -11.50 1.06 -18.05
N GLU A 56 -12.30 0.57 -19.00
CA GLU A 56 -11.82 0.15 -20.34
C GLU A 56 -11.36 1.36 -21.17
N SER A 57 -11.85 2.56 -20.86
CA SER A 57 -11.37 3.80 -21.46
C SER A 57 -10.04 4.26 -20.83
N GLU A 58 -9.13 4.80 -21.64
CA GLU A 58 -7.87 5.38 -21.14
C GLU A 58 -8.08 6.71 -20.40
N ILE A 59 -9.30 7.25 -20.36
CA ILE A 59 -9.62 8.59 -19.82
C ILE A 59 -9.37 8.68 -18.31
N CYS A 60 -9.57 7.58 -17.58
CA CYS A 60 -9.42 7.54 -16.12
C CYS A 60 -8.05 7.02 -15.67
N TRP A 61 -7.09 6.85 -16.59
CA TRP A 61 -5.75 6.36 -16.26
C TRP A 61 -4.73 7.48 -16.48
N LYS A 62 -3.93 7.77 -15.46
CA LYS A 62 -2.89 8.80 -15.51
C LYS A 62 -1.54 8.19 -15.18
N ALA A 63 -0.51 8.60 -15.91
CA ALA A 63 0.87 8.32 -15.49
C ALA A 63 1.20 9.14 -14.23
N ASP A 64 1.79 8.48 -13.23
CA ASP A 64 2.45 9.13 -12.12
C ASP A 64 3.94 9.26 -12.48
N ASP A 65 4.32 10.44 -12.98
CA ASP A 65 5.68 10.73 -13.45
C ASP A 65 6.75 10.54 -12.36
N THR A 66 6.36 10.60 -11.09
CA THR A 66 7.26 10.48 -9.93
C THR A 66 7.68 9.05 -9.66
N LEU A 67 6.79 8.09 -9.97
CA LEU A 67 6.94 6.68 -9.60
C LEU A 67 6.88 5.74 -10.81
N GLY A 68 6.67 6.29 -12.02
CA GLY A 68 6.73 5.57 -13.28
C GLY A 68 5.59 4.57 -13.49
N TYR A 69 4.49 4.70 -12.75
CA TYR A 69 3.34 3.79 -12.82
C TYR A 69 2.06 4.47 -13.29
N ILE A 70 1.04 3.68 -13.62
CA ILE A 70 -0.31 4.16 -13.95
C ILE A 70 -1.16 4.18 -12.68
N LYS A 71 -1.80 5.33 -12.41
CA LYS A 71 -2.75 5.55 -11.31
C LYS A 71 -4.17 5.69 -11.86
N LEU A 72 -5.16 5.24 -11.09
CA LEU A 72 -6.56 5.55 -11.37
C LEU A 72 -6.86 7.01 -10.99
N ASP A 73 -7.31 7.79 -11.96
CA ASP A 73 -7.85 9.12 -11.73
C ASP A 73 -9.27 9.02 -11.16
N ARG A 74 -9.35 8.94 -9.83
CA ARG A 74 -10.61 8.88 -9.08
C ARG A 74 -11.48 10.13 -9.28
N TYR A 75 -10.87 11.28 -9.56
CA TYR A 75 -11.61 12.51 -9.88
C TYR A 75 -12.33 12.37 -11.23
N ALA A 76 -11.63 11.91 -12.27
CA ALA A 76 -12.24 11.67 -13.58
C ALA A 76 -13.33 10.58 -13.53
N LEU A 77 -13.07 9.48 -12.80
CA LEU A 77 -14.06 8.43 -12.59
C LEU A 77 -15.29 8.95 -11.84
N GLY A 78 -15.10 9.74 -10.78
CA GLY A 78 -16.18 10.38 -10.03
C GLY A 78 -17.06 11.28 -10.90
N LYS A 79 -16.46 12.08 -11.78
CA LYS A 79 -17.21 12.90 -12.75
C LYS A 79 -18.06 12.04 -13.67
N LYS A 80 -17.48 10.99 -14.24
CA LYS A 80 -18.22 10.06 -15.11
C LYS A 80 -19.37 9.38 -14.40
N LEU A 81 -19.22 9.07 -13.11
CA LEU A 81 -20.29 8.50 -12.28
C LEU A 81 -21.45 9.48 -12.07
N LEU A 82 -21.17 10.78 -11.88
CA LEU A 82 -22.21 11.81 -11.74
C LEU A 82 -22.99 12.05 -13.03
N ASP A 83 -22.34 11.90 -14.18
CA ASP A 83 -22.94 12.09 -15.50
C ASP A 83 -23.76 10.88 -15.98
N LEU A 84 -23.81 9.78 -15.21
CA LEU A 84 -24.56 8.58 -15.59
C LEU A 84 -26.06 8.87 -15.67
N LYS A 85 -26.63 8.55 -16.82
CA LYS A 85 -28.05 8.69 -17.12
C LYS A 85 -28.66 7.35 -17.54
N THR A 86 -29.98 7.25 -17.40
CA THR A 86 -30.78 6.18 -17.99
C THR A 86 -30.68 6.18 -19.52
N GLU A 87 -31.02 5.06 -20.17
CA GLU A 87 -30.92 4.90 -21.64
C GLU A 87 -31.71 5.95 -22.43
N ASP A 88 -32.74 6.54 -21.84
CA ASP A 88 -33.53 7.63 -22.42
C ASP A 88 -32.91 9.04 -22.21
N GLU A 89 -31.73 9.11 -21.60
CA GLU A 89 -30.98 10.31 -21.21
C GLU A 89 -31.74 11.31 -20.32
N GLN A 90 -32.90 10.93 -19.78
CA GLN A 90 -33.77 11.86 -19.06
C GLN A 90 -33.49 11.95 -17.57
N LYS A 91 -33.01 10.86 -16.94
CA LYS A 91 -32.80 10.81 -15.49
C LYS A 91 -31.41 10.33 -15.14
N SER A 92 -30.84 10.90 -14.10
CA SER A 92 -29.62 10.36 -13.50
C SER A 92 -29.87 8.93 -13.02
N LEU A 93 -28.90 8.07 -13.28
CA LEU A 93 -28.93 6.67 -12.86
C LEU A 93 -28.77 6.51 -11.34
N LEU A 94 -28.03 7.44 -10.73
CA LEU A 94 -27.85 7.56 -9.29
C LEU A 94 -28.84 8.59 -8.73
N ASP A 95 -29.38 8.29 -7.54
CA ASP A 95 -30.24 9.23 -6.83
C ASP A 95 -29.46 10.47 -6.34
N SER A 96 -30.18 11.47 -5.85
CA SER A 96 -29.56 12.73 -5.38
C SER A 96 -28.67 12.54 -4.15
N PHE A 97 -28.94 11.54 -3.29
CA PHE A 97 -28.12 11.24 -2.12
C PHE A 97 -26.76 10.67 -2.54
N ASP A 98 -26.76 9.67 -3.42
CA ASP A 98 -25.54 9.03 -3.92
C ASP A 98 -24.69 9.98 -4.75
N ARG A 99 -25.33 10.77 -5.63
CA ARG A 99 -24.65 11.83 -6.38
C ARG A 99 -24.02 12.86 -5.43
N TYR A 100 -24.74 13.28 -4.39
CA TYR A 100 -24.20 14.24 -3.43
C TYR A 100 -23.02 13.65 -2.65
N ARG A 101 -23.10 12.38 -2.25
CA ARG A 101 -22.02 11.67 -1.56
C ARG A 101 -20.75 11.58 -2.42
N ILE A 102 -20.85 11.15 -3.67
CA ILE A 102 -19.71 11.13 -4.61
C ILE A 102 -19.14 12.54 -4.79
N ALA A 103 -20.00 13.54 -5.00
CA ALA A 103 -19.56 14.91 -5.21
C ALA A 103 -18.78 15.44 -4.01
N CYS A 104 -19.23 15.13 -2.80
CA CYS A 104 -18.55 15.49 -1.55
C CYS A 104 -17.19 14.79 -1.40
N TRP A 105 -17.12 13.48 -1.68
CA TRP A 105 -15.87 12.71 -1.64
C TRP A 105 -14.84 13.23 -2.63
N CYS A 106 -15.26 13.53 -3.86
CA CYS A 106 -14.37 14.06 -4.90
C CYS A 106 -14.20 15.59 -4.85
N CYS A 107 -14.84 16.28 -3.90
CA CYS A 107 -14.81 17.73 -3.73
C CYS A 107 -15.16 18.53 -5.00
N PHE A 108 -16.18 18.08 -5.73
CA PHE A 108 -16.68 18.76 -6.93
C PHE A 108 -17.50 20.01 -6.57
N GLU A 109 -16.85 21.12 -6.18
CA GLU A 109 -17.51 22.31 -5.61
C GLU A 109 -18.76 22.78 -6.37
N ASP A 110 -18.72 22.82 -7.71
CA ASP A 110 -19.83 23.29 -8.52
C ASP A 110 -21.00 22.30 -8.56
N GLU A 111 -20.72 21.01 -8.71
CA GLU A 111 -21.73 19.95 -8.66
C GLU A 111 -22.29 19.76 -7.26
N ILE A 112 -21.47 19.89 -6.21
CA ILE A 112 -21.93 19.89 -4.82
C ILE A 112 -23.01 20.96 -4.65
N ARG A 113 -22.77 22.19 -5.14
CA ARG A 113 -23.76 23.27 -5.05
C ARG A 113 -25.05 22.94 -5.80
N ALA A 114 -24.95 22.44 -7.03
CA ALA A 114 -26.10 22.10 -7.86
C ALA A 114 -26.92 20.94 -7.27
N ILE A 115 -26.26 19.85 -6.90
CA ILE A 115 -26.88 18.64 -6.35
C ILE A 115 -27.44 18.92 -4.95
N PHE A 116 -26.80 19.77 -4.14
CA PHE A 116 -27.27 20.09 -2.80
C PHE A 116 -28.68 20.69 -2.81
N GLU A 117 -28.98 21.59 -3.75
CA GLU A 117 -30.31 22.17 -3.88
C GLU A 117 -31.38 21.12 -4.27
N GLU A 118 -31.07 20.22 -5.22
CA GLU A 118 -31.94 19.10 -5.56
C GLU A 118 -32.18 18.19 -4.35
N PHE A 119 -31.10 17.88 -3.64
CA PHE A 119 -31.11 17.01 -2.48
C PHE A 119 -31.93 17.62 -1.33
N LYS A 120 -31.82 18.93 -1.10
CA LYS A 120 -32.60 19.66 -0.08
C LYS A 120 -34.11 19.55 -0.32
N LEU A 121 -34.56 19.57 -1.58
CA LEU A 121 -35.97 19.38 -1.91
C LEU A 121 -36.51 18.01 -1.46
N THR A 122 -35.67 16.97 -1.45
CA THR A 122 -36.07 15.63 -1.01
C THR A 122 -36.35 15.54 0.50
N LEU A 123 -35.96 16.55 1.27
CA LEU A 123 -36.04 16.56 2.73
C LEU A 123 -37.29 17.25 3.29
N GLY A 124 -37.97 18.03 2.45
CA GLY A 124 -39.07 18.87 2.88
C GLY A 124 -38.65 19.81 4.02
N ASN A 125 -39.37 19.74 5.15
CA ASN A 125 -39.18 20.64 6.30
C ASN A 125 -38.10 20.17 7.30
N LYS A 126 -37.37 19.10 6.99
CA LYS A 126 -36.36 18.57 7.91
C LYS A 126 -35.12 19.47 7.94
N PRO A 127 -34.50 19.68 9.11
CA PRO A 127 -33.26 20.45 9.22
C PRO A 127 -32.12 19.73 8.50
N VAL A 128 -31.17 20.47 7.93
CA VAL A 128 -29.99 19.92 7.23
C VAL A 128 -29.18 19.02 8.17
N GLU A 129 -29.18 19.31 9.46
CA GLU A 129 -28.56 18.53 10.52
C GLU A 129 -29.19 17.13 10.69
N SER A 130 -30.44 16.94 10.25
CA SER A 130 -31.08 15.61 10.18
C SER A 130 -30.64 14.77 8.98
N LEU A 131 -30.04 15.37 7.95
CA LEU A 131 -29.31 14.66 6.89
C LEU A 131 -28.08 13.98 7.44
N VAL A 132 -27.38 14.72 8.29
CA VAL A 132 -26.10 14.35 8.88
C VAL A 132 -26.28 13.20 9.87
N LYS A 133 -27.35 13.21 10.67
CA LYS A 133 -27.66 12.15 11.65
C LYS A 133 -28.03 10.79 11.03
N GLY A 134 -28.38 10.72 9.74
CA GLY A 134 -28.59 9.46 9.03
C GLY A 134 -27.33 8.93 8.32
N CYS A 135 -26.25 9.72 8.31
CA CYS A 135 -24.99 9.38 7.66
C CYS A 135 -23.99 8.96 8.74
N ASP A 136 -24.13 7.74 9.26
CA ASP A 136 -23.23 7.19 10.30
C ASP A 136 -21.73 7.25 9.90
N ASN A 137 -21.40 7.55 8.63
CA ASN A 137 -20.05 7.62 8.08
C ASN A 137 -19.80 8.79 7.06
N GLY A 138 -20.51 9.93 7.15
CA GLY A 138 -20.47 10.99 6.11
C GLY A 138 -19.92 12.36 6.54
N ALA A 139 -18.84 12.44 7.33
CA ALA A 139 -18.18 13.68 7.76
C ALA A 139 -17.89 14.69 6.62
N LEU A 140 -17.49 14.26 5.42
CA LEU A 140 -17.32 15.15 4.27
C LEU A 140 -18.66 15.72 3.79
N MET A 141 -19.72 14.91 3.75
CA MET A 141 -21.06 15.40 3.44
C MET A 141 -21.56 16.38 4.51
N VAL A 142 -21.24 16.14 5.80
CA VAL A 142 -21.54 17.06 6.89
C VAL A 142 -20.89 18.42 6.64
N TYR A 143 -19.59 18.42 6.39
CA TYR A 143 -18.83 19.64 6.12
C TYR A 143 -19.43 20.39 4.93
N TRP A 144 -19.61 19.72 3.79
CA TRP A 144 -20.14 20.36 2.59
C TRP A 144 -21.57 20.87 2.76
N SER A 145 -22.42 20.16 3.51
CA SER A 145 -23.78 20.63 3.79
C SER A 145 -23.79 21.91 4.61
N HIS A 146 -22.90 22.04 5.61
CA HIS A 146 -22.75 23.27 6.37
C HIS A 146 -22.13 24.39 5.53
N ALA A 147 -21.11 24.08 4.73
CA ALA A 147 -20.48 25.04 3.82
C ALA A 147 -21.49 25.62 2.81
N MET A 148 -22.31 24.77 2.17
CA MET A 148 -23.31 25.22 1.20
C MET A 148 -24.43 26.07 1.81
N ASN A 149 -24.76 25.88 3.09
CA ASN A 149 -25.74 26.71 3.80
C ASN A 149 -25.13 27.93 4.52
N ASN A 150 -23.82 28.20 4.37
CA ASN A 150 -23.11 29.23 5.13
C ASN A 150 -23.22 29.02 6.67
N GLN A 151 -23.25 27.76 7.10
CA GLN A 151 -23.42 27.33 8.50
C GLN A 151 -22.15 26.68 9.08
N GLU A 152 -20.96 26.92 8.51
CA GLU A 152 -19.70 26.35 9.01
C GLU A 152 -19.42 26.71 10.47
N HIS A 153 -19.96 27.83 10.96
CA HIS A 153 -19.88 28.25 12.37
C HIS A 153 -20.54 27.29 13.36
N GLN A 154 -21.39 26.36 12.88
CA GLN A 154 -22.03 25.33 13.69
C GLN A 154 -21.18 24.05 13.79
N LEU A 155 -20.10 23.94 13.01
CA LEU A 155 -19.15 22.85 13.10
C LEU A 155 -18.26 23.03 14.33
N GLU A 156 -17.89 21.91 14.98
CA GLU A 156 -16.93 21.89 16.07
C GLU A 156 -15.49 22.07 15.54
N LEU A 157 -15.16 23.29 15.14
CA LEU A 157 -13.88 23.61 14.49
C LEU A 157 -12.68 23.61 15.45
N ASN A 158 -12.89 23.62 16.77
CA ASN A 158 -11.83 23.64 17.78
C ASN A 158 -10.77 24.75 17.56
N ASN A 159 -11.21 25.96 17.21
CA ASN A 159 -10.37 27.10 16.84
C ASN A 159 -9.48 26.89 15.61
N GLU A 160 -9.73 25.87 14.79
CA GLU A 160 -9.06 25.66 13.51
C GLU A 160 -9.85 26.30 12.35
N HIS A 161 -9.18 26.52 11.22
CA HIS A 161 -9.83 26.97 10.00
C HIS A 161 -10.78 25.89 9.46
N PRO A 162 -11.95 26.22 8.87
CA PRO A 162 -12.90 25.22 8.33
C PRO A 162 -12.26 24.18 7.39
N TYR A 163 -11.32 24.59 6.54
CA TYR A 163 -10.59 23.64 5.68
C TYR A 163 -9.66 22.68 6.42
N VAL A 164 -9.20 23.00 7.63
CA VAL A 164 -8.48 22.03 8.47
C VAL A 164 -9.44 20.97 8.98
N TYR A 165 -10.65 21.38 9.40
CA TYR A 165 -11.71 20.45 9.76
C TYR A 165 -12.08 19.55 8.58
N ALA A 166 -12.31 20.13 7.39
CA ALA A 166 -12.63 19.37 6.18
C ALA A 166 -11.51 18.39 5.76
N PHE A 167 -10.25 18.81 5.87
CA PHE A 167 -9.10 17.94 5.64
C PHE A 167 -9.07 16.76 6.62
N LYS A 168 -9.41 16.98 7.90
CA LYS A 168 -9.57 15.89 8.87
C LYS A 168 -10.76 14.99 8.55
N CYS A 169 -11.86 15.51 8.03
CA CYS A 169 -12.97 14.68 7.54
C CYS A 169 -12.49 13.75 6.41
N ALA A 170 -11.78 14.29 5.41
CA ALA A 170 -11.18 13.50 4.33
C ALA A 170 -10.21 12.43 4.84
N MET A 171 -9.39 12.77 5.84
CA MET A 171 -8.49 11.84 6.52
C MET A 171 -9.25 10.68 7.19
N LEU A 172 -10.31 11.00 7.93
CA LEU A 172 -11.09 9.99 8.68
C LEU A 172 -11.83 9.02 7.75
N GLU A 173 -12.33 9.52 6.62
CA GLU A 173 -13.03 8.71 5.62
C GLU A 173 -12.10 8.03 4.60
N LYS A 174 -10.82 8.43 4.57
CA LYS A 174 -9.79 7.93 3.66
C LYS A 174 -10.06 8.21 2.17
N HIS A 175 -10.48 9.43 1.88
CA HIS A 175 -10.63 9.95 0.52
C HIS A 175 -9.42 10.81 0.12
N VAL A 176 -8.49 10.21 -0.61
CA VAL A 176 -7.24 10.87 -1.05
C VAL A 176 -7.52 12.05 -1.97
N GLU A 177 -8.53 11.95 -2.84
CA GLU A 177 -8.95 13.03 -3.72
C GLU A 177 -9.44 14.27 -2.94
N ALA A 178 -10.16 14.07 -1.82
CA ALA A 178 -10.53 15.17 -0.92
C ALA A 178 -9.31 15.73 -0.17
N LEU A 179 -8.36 14.88 0.25
CA LEU A 179 -7.12 15.35 0.84
C LEU A 179 -6.32 16.24 -0.12
N GLU A 180 -6.15 15.82 -1.37
CA GLU A 180 -5.47 16.60 -2.41
C GLU A 180 -6.17 17.95 -2.62
N PHE A 181 -7.50 17.95 -2.68
CA PHE A 181 -8.29 19.17 -2.80
C PHE A 181 -8.08 20.14 -1.62
N PHE A 182 -8.31 19.69 -0.38
CA PHE A 182 -8.20 20.56 0.79
C PHE A 182 -6.76 20.95 1.09
N TRP A 183 -5.78 20.11 0.77
CA TRP A 183 -4.37 20.46 0.89
C TRP A 183 -4.01 21.66 0.01
N ASN A 184 -4.45 21.67 -1.25
CA ASN A 184 -4.24 22.78 -2.17
C ASN A 184 -4.88 24.08 -1.65
N LYS A 185 -6.09 24.01 -1.09
CA LYS A 185 -6.74 25.16 -0.45
C LYS A 185 -5.95 25.63 0.77
N LEU A 186 -5.47 24.71 1.62
CA LEU A 186 -4.67 25.02 2.80
C LEU A 186 -3.32 25.68 2.44
N GLN A 187 -2.70 25.36 1.30
CA GLN A 187 -1.48 26.05 0.84
C GLN A 187 -1.71 27.55 0.65
N SER A 188 -2.88 27.93 0.16
CA SER A 188 -3.23 29.32 -0.17
C SER A 188 -3.65 30.16 1.05
N ILE A 189 -3.78 29.54 2.23
CA ILE A 189 -4.28 30.20 3.44
C ILE A 189 -3.14 30.54 4.41
N GLY A 190 -3.10 31.81 4.82
CA GLY A 190 -2.11 32.34 5.78
C GLY A 190 -2.47 32.13 7.26
N SER A 191 -3.74 31.81 7.58
CA SER A 191 -4.18 31.60 8.97
C SER A 191 -3.75 30.25 9.56
N VAL A 192 -3.24 29.34 8.74
CA VAL A 192 -2.71 28.04 9.17
C VAL A 192 -1.19 28.09 9.08
N SER A 193 -0.50 27.91 10.21
CA SER A 193 0.96 27.98 10.25
C SER A 193 1.61 26.83 9.46
N PRO A 194 2.81 27.02 8.89
CA PRO A 194 3.54 25.95 8.20
C PRO A 194 3.70 24.69 9.07
N LYS A 195 4.06 24.87 10.35
CA LYS A 195 4.16 23.78 11.32
C LYS A 195 2.86 22.99 11.47
N ARG A 196 1.70 23.67 11.52
CA ARG A 196 0.41 22.97 11.59
C ARG A 196 0.11 22.20 10.31
N LYS A 197 0.48 22.73 9.14
CA LYS A 197 0.34 22.01 7.86
C LYS A 197 1.19 20.73 7.83
N GLU A 198 2.43 20.79 8.33
CA GLU A 198 3.29 19.60 8.50
C GLU A 198 2.68 18.59 9.48
N ASP A 199 2.17 19.05 10.63
CA ASP A 199 1.50 18.18 11.60
C ASP A 199 0.27 17.47 10.98
N LEU A 200 -0.50 18.16 10.14
CA LEU A 200 -1.64 17.57 9.43
C LEU A 200 -1.22 16.48 8.45
N LEU A 201 -0.12 16.67 7.70
CA LEU A 201 0.43 15.61 6.83
C LEU A 201 0.83 14.38 7.64
N MET A 202 1.56 14.58 8.74
CA MET A 202 1.96 13.48 9.62
C MET A 202 0.74 12.74 10.20
N GLU A 203 -0.27 13.48 10.67
CA GLU A 203 -1.53 12.92 11.17
C GLU A 203 -2.20 12.00 10.14
N VAL A 204 -2.17 12.35 8.86
CA VAL A 204 -2.70 11.52 7.76
C VAL A 204 -1.95 10.19 7.66
N ALA A 205 -0.62 10.22 7.64
CA ALA A 205 0.19 9.02 7.40
C ALA A 205 -0.04 7.92 8.44
N TYR A 206 -0.07 8.25 9.73
CA TYR A 206 -0.26 7.26 10.80
C TYR A 206 -1.74 7.11 11.23
N ASN A 207 -2.69 7.65 10.46
CA ASN A 207 -4.11 7.51 10.79
C ASN A 207 -4.62 6.08 10.53
N LYS A 208 -4.84 5.32 11.61
CA LYS A 208 -5.65 4.09 11.55
C LYS A 208 -7.14 4.45 11.56
N GLY A 209 -7.64 5.02 10.47
CA GLY A 209 -9.05 5.43 10.38
C GLY A 209 -10.00 4.24 10.60
N ARG A 210 -11.23 4.51 11.05
CA ARG A 210 -12.21 3.49 11.47
C ARG A 210 -12.83 2.68 10.31
N PHE A 211 -12.84 3.19 9.06
CA PHE A 211 -13.81 2.73 8.05
C PHE A 211 -13.32 2.46 6.62
N SER A 212 -12.01 2.43 6.35
CA SER A 212 -11.49 2.10 5.00
C SER A 212 -10.11 1.45 5.09
N THR A 213 -9.66 0.73 4.03
CA THR A 213 -8.34 0.08 3.98
C THR A 213 -7.38 0.67 2.94
N ASP A 214 -7.67 1.82 2.32
CA ASP A 214 -6.70 2.50 1.43
C ASP A 214 -5.64 3.27 2.21
N ASP A 215 -5.07 2.61 3.23
CA ASP A 215 -4.05 3.18 4.10
C ASP A 215 -2.81 3.59 3.30
N VAL A 216 -2.52 2.87 2.21
CA VAL A 216 -1.39 3.16 1.33
C VAL A 216 -1.57 4.48 0.58
N GLY A 217 -2.75 4.76 0.04
CA GLY A 217 -3.03 6.02 -0.63
C GLY A 217 -2.86 7.24 0.30
N MET A 218 -3.22 7.09 1.57
CA MET A 218 -3.05 8.13 2.60
C MET A 218 -1.56 8.39 2.89
N VAL A 219 -0.77 7.32 3.06
CA VAL A 219 0.66 7.44 3.31
C VAL A 219 1.38 7.99 2.08
N ASP A 220 1.09 7.49 0.88
CA ASP A 220 1.67 7.99 -0.37
C ASP A 220 1.36 9.48 -0.58
N PHE A 221 0.12 9.91 -0.28
CA PHE A 221 -0.25 11.33 -0.28
C PHE A 221 0.62 12.14 0.69
N CYS A 222 0.80 11.68 1.93
CA CYS A 222 1.63 12.38 2.91
C CYS A 222 3.07 12.51 2.40
N LEU A 223 3.69 11.43 1.94
CA LEU A 223 5.09 11.43 1.52
C LEU A 223 5.35 12.25 0.25
N ARG A 224 4.32 12.49 -0.56
CA ARG A 224 4.42 13.39 -1.72
C ARG A 224 4.63 14.85 -1.30
N TYR A 225 4.04 15.28 -0.19
CA TYR A 225 4.04 16.68 0.24
C TYR A 225 4.87 16.96 1.50
N LEU A 226 5.22 15.92 2.26
CA LEU A 226 6.07 16.03 3.44
C LEU A 226 7.54 16.03 3.02
N HIS A 227 8.31 16.99 3.52
CA HIS A 227 9.73 17.06 3.24
C HIS A 227 10.50 15.91 3.92
N GLU A 228 11.53 15.37 3.26
CA GLU A 228 12.24 14.16 3.69
C GLU A 228 12.92 14.31 5.07
N ASP A 229 13.35 15.53 5.44
CA ASP A 229 13.90 15.83 6.78
C ASP A 229 12.94 15.48 7.93
N LYS A 230 11.63 15.36 7.63
CA LYS A 230 10.59 15.00 8.60
C LYS A 230 10.31 13.51 8.69
N TYR A 231 10.86 12.66 7.82
CA TYR A 231 10.54 11.23 7.80
C TYR A 231 10.91 10.52 9.09
N HIS A 232 12.04 10.85 9.69
CA HIS A 232 12.42 10.30 10.99
C HIS A 232 11.44 10.71 12.10
N GLU A 233 10.97 11.97 12.10
CA GLU A 233 9.96 12.43 13.06
C GLU A 233 8.60 11.73 12.84
N LEU A 234 8.19 11.57 11.59
CA LEU A 234 6.98 10.83 11.22
C LEU A 234 7.04 9.40 11.79
N LEU A 235 8.14 8.67 11.58
CA LEU A 235 8.33 7.31 12.05
C LEU A 235 8.31 7.22 13.58
N LYS A 236 8.91 8.20 14.26
CA LYS A 236 8.89 8.29 15.74
C LYS A 236 7.47 8.48 16.27
N ARG A 237 6.67 9.35 15.63
CA ARG A 237 5.26 9.58 16.01
C ARG A 237 4.40 8.34 15.73
N ASP A 238 4.59 7.71 14.56
CA ASP A 238 3.93 6.46 14.16
C ASP A 238 4.18 5.35 15.18
N PHE A 239 5.44 5.11 15.56
CA PHE A 239 5.81 4.12 16.56
C PHE A 239 5.21 4.46 17.95
N LYS A 240 5.27 5.71 18.38
CA LYS A 240 4.69 6.15 19.65
C LYS A 240 3.18 5.90 19.71
N GLN A 241 2.47 6.09 18.60
CA GLN A 241 1.03 5.92 18.54
C GLN A 241 0.60 4.45 18.47
N HIS A 242 1.36 3.61 17.75
CA HIS A 242 0.93 2.26 17.40
C HIS A 242 1.74 1.14 18.04
N GLY A 243 2.86 1.45 18.69
CA GLY A 243 3.83 0.47 19.19
C GLY A 243 4.59 -0.27 18.07
N CYS A 244 4.42 0.16 16.81
CA CYS A 244 5.06 -0.40 15.64
C CYS A 244 5.14 0.64 14.50
N TYR A 245 5.99 0.38 13.51
CA TYR A 245 6.09 1.19 12.30
C TYR A 245 4.98 0.82 11.30
N TYR A 246 3.76 1.28 11.60
CA TYR A 246 2.55 0.99 10.84
C TYR A 246 2.65 1.54 9.41
N THR A 247 3.10 2.78 9.23
CA THR A 247 3.30 3.43 7.91
C THR A 247 4.17 2.58 6.99
N LEU A 248 5.35 2.18 7.46
CA LEU A 248 6.26 1.29 6.77
C LEU A 248 5.63 -0.08 6.43
N SER A 249 4.88 -0.65 7.36
CA SER A 249 4.20 -1.92 7.13
C SER A 249 3.12 -1.81 6.05
N ILE A 250 2.38 -0.70 6.01
CA ILE A 250 1.32 -0.47 5.03
C ILE A 250 1.91 -0.32 3.63
N LEU A 251 2.96 0.48 3.48
CA LEU A 251 3.62 0.69 2.18
C LEU A 251 4.12 -0.63 1.58
N ARG A 252 4.82 -1.45 2.38
CA ARG A 252 5.32 -2.77 1.92
C ARG A 252 4.20 -3.71 1.51
N ARG A 253 3.17 -3.87 2.38
CA ARG A 253 2.03 -4.78 2.11
C ARG A 253 1.26 -4.41 0.85
N ASN A 254 1.29 -3.15 0.47
CA ASN A 254 0.60 -2.63 -0.70
C ASN A 254 1.53 -2.34 -1.89
N HIS A 255 2.74 -2.90 -1.86
CA HIS A 255 3.74 -2.81 -2.93
C HIS A 255 4.21 -1.38 -3.27
N SER A 256 4.04 -0.42 -2.34
CA SER A 256 4.65 0.92 -2.43
C SER A 256 6.11 0.86 -1.93
N PHE A 257 6.91 0.03 -2.60
CA PHE A 257 8.25 -0.34 -2.15
C PHE A 257 9.23 0.83 -2.17
N GLU A 258 9.12 1.73 -3.13
CA GLU A 258 9.99 2.91 -3.22
C GLU A 258 9.77 3.88 -2.05
N ASN A 259 8.51 4.15 -1.70
CA ASN A 259 8.20 4.98 -0.53
C ASN A 259 8.57 4.27 0.78
N ALA A 260 8.39 2.95 0.86
CA ALA A 260 8.85 2.16 2.00
C ALA A 260 10.38 2.21 2.15
N ARG A 261 11.14 2.15 1.04
CA ARG A 261 12.59 2.30 1.00
C ARG A 261 13.02 3.66 1.55
N LYS A 262 12.46 4.75 1.02
CA LYS A 262 12.76 6.12 1.47
C LYS A 262 12.54 6.31 2.96
N LEU A 263 11.43 5.80 3.50
CA LEU A 263 11.18 5.85 4.95
C LEU A 263 12.18 5.01 5.74
N PHE A 264 12.49 3.80 5.28
CA PHE A 264 13.44 2.93 5.98
C PHE A 264 14.84 3.54 6.07
N GLU A 265 15.30 4.22 5.02
CA GLU A 265 16.61 4.90 4.98
C GLU A 265 16.78 6.00 6.04
N HIS A 266 15.69 6.45 6.65
CA HIS A 266 15.67 7.43 7.75
C HIS A 266 15.61 6.79 9.14
N LEU A 267 15.60 5.46 9.24
CA LEU A 267 15.75 4.73 10.49
C LEU A 267 17.22 4.52 10.82
N LYS A 268 17.54 4.62 12.10
CA LYS A 268 18.83 4.22 12.65
C LYS A 268 18.73 2.90 13.39
N PRO A 269 19.85 2.21 13.64
CA PRO A 269 19.85 0.94 14.37
C PRO A 269 19.21 1.04 15.76
N GLU A 270 19.33 2.18 16.43
CA GLU A 270 18.70 2.44 17.73
C GLU A 270 17.18 2.60 17.68
N ASP A 271 16.61 2.95 16.52
CA ASP A 271 15.18 3.15 16.35
C ASP A 271 14.42 1.83 16.18
N LEU A 272 15.11 0.76 15.77
CA LEU A 272 14.51 -0.51 15.40
C LEU A 272 15.18 -1.63 16.18
N SER A 273 14.43 -2.41 16.95
CA SER A 273 15.02 -3.60 17.59
C SER A 273 15.43 -4.65 16.54
N PRO A 274 16.41 -5.52 16.81
CA PRO A 274 16.75 -6.63 15.92
C PRO A 274 15.53 -7.47 15.52
N GLU A 275 14.61 -7.67 16.47
CA GLU A 275 13.35 -8.38 16.24
C GLU A 275 12.41 -7.68 15.26
N ALA A 276 12.25 -6.36 15.41
CA ALA A 276 11.42 -5.56 14.52
C ALA A 276 12.03 -5.45 13.12
N TYR A 277 13.37 -5.38 13.02
CA TYR A 277 14.09 -5.47 11.75
C TYR A 277 13.84 -6.80 11.05
N SER A 278 14.01 -7.93 11.74
CA SER A 278 13.75 -9.25 11.15
C SER A 278 12.32 -9.38 10.67
N THR A 279 11.34 -8.97 11.49
CA THR A 279 9.93 -8.95 11.11
C THR A 279 9.68 -8.10 9.86
N SER A 280 10.34 -6.94 9.76
CA SER A 280 10.26 -6.04 8.61
C SER A 280 10.82 -6.69 7.33
N MET A 281 11.99 -7.33 7.43
CA MET A 281 12.62 -8.06 6.32
C MET A 281 11.76 -9.23 5.82
N PHE A 282 11.25 -10.08 6.72
CA PHE A 282 10.34 -11.16 6.34
C PHE A 282 9.04 -10.65 5.71
N SER A 283 8.48 -9.56 6.24
CA SER A 283 7.29 -8.94 5.65
C SER A 283 7.56 -8.43 4.23
N ALA A 284 8.73 -7.84 3.98
CA ALA A 284 9.13 -7.39 2.64
C ALA A 284 9.26 -8.56 1.66
N LEU A 285 9.88 -9.66 2.09
CA LEU A 285 9.99 -10.89 1.30
C LEU A 285 8.62 -11.49 0.97
N ASN A 286 7.71 -11.55 1.95
CA ASN A 286 6.35 -12.03 1.72
C ASN A 286 5.61 -11.18 0.68
N SER A 287 5.77 -9.85 0.72
CA SER A 287 5.16 -8.95 -0.27
C SER A 287 5.73 -9.12 -1.68
N LEU A 288 6.98 -9.57 -1.82
CA LEU A 288 7.55 -9.88 -3.13
C LEU A 288 6.94 -11.13 -3.76
N VAL A 289 6.58 -12.14 -2.96
CA VAL A 289 5.90 -13.36 -3.49
C VAL A 289 4.54 -13.04 -4.08
N SER A 290 3.83 -12.07 -3.49
CA SER A 290 2.52 -11.62 -3.96
C SER A 290 2.56 -10.47 -4.96
N ALA A 291 3.75 -10.08 -5.43
CA ALA A 291 3.91 -8.94 -6.32
C ALA A 291 3.18 -9.18 -7.66
N PRO A 292 2.44 -8.19 -8.18
CA PRO A 292 1.64 -8.37 -9.41
C PRO A 292 2.45 -8.67 -10.67
N ASP A 293 3.65 -8.10 -10.79
CA ASP A 293 4.51 -8.23 -11.97
C ASP A 293 6.00 -7.97 -11.64
N ASP A 294 6.84 -8.15 -12.66
CA ASP A 294 8.31 -8.02 -12.56
C ASP A 294 8.77 -6.60 -12.16
N ASN A 295 8.01 -5.55 -12.46
CA ASN A 295 8.37 -4.19 -12.08
C ASN A 295 8.23 -4.00 -10.56
N PHE A 296 7.15 -4.53 -9.96
CA PHE A 296 7.00 -4.56 -8.51
C PHE A 296 8.08 -5.41 -7.85
N ILE A 297 8.43 -6.56 -8.44
CA ILE A 297 9.50 -7.43 -7.94
C ILE A 297 10.83 -6.69 -7.93
N LYS A 298 11.15 -5.96 -9.01
CA LYS A 298 12.36 -5.14 -9.10
C LYS A 298 12.39 -4.06 -8.01
N SER A 299 11.32 -3.28 -7.88
CA SER A 299 11.24 -2.22 -6.87
C SER A 299 11.35 -2.77 -5.44
N GLY A 300 10.71 -3.91 -5.14
CA GLY A 300 10.83 -4.56 -3.84
C GLY A 300 12.22 -5.16 -3.60
N SER A 301 12.89 -5.66 -4.65
CA SER A 301 14.30 -6.08 -4.56
C SER A 301 15.22 -4.90 -4.24
N ASP A 302 15.01 -3.74 -4.86
CA ASP A 302 15.79 -2.53 -4.61
C ASP A 302 15.59 -2.04 -3.17
N MET A 303 14.35 -2.07 -2.67
CA MET A 303 14.04 -1.78 -1.25
C MET A 303 14.77 -2.74 -0.30
N LEU A 304 14.68 -4.06 -0.53
CA LEU A 304 15.37 -5.05 0.31
C LEU A 304 16.89 -4.88 0.28
N THR A 305 17.44 -4.54 -0.89
CA THR A 305 18.87 -4.26 -1.06
C THR A 305 19.28 -3.07 -0.19
N SER A 306 18.50 -1.98 -0.21
CA SER A 306 18.76 -0.81 0.64
C SER A 306 18.66 -1.16 2.14
N MET A 307 17.62 -1.90 2.54
CA MET A 307 17.46 -2.34 3.93
C MET A 307 18.64 -3.19 4.40
N TRP A 308 19.06 -4.17 3.59
CA TRP A 308 20.17 -5.07 3.90
C TRP A 308 21.52 -4.34 3.96
N ASN A 309 21.74 -3.36 3.09
CA ASN A 309 23.00 -2.63 3.03
C ASN A 309 23.03 -1.36 3.88
N SER A 310 21.99 -1.13 4.69
CA SER A 310 21.93 0.01 5.60
C SER A 310 23.07 -0.05 6.63
N PRO A 311 23.87 1.04 6.80
CA PRO A 311 24.98 1.07 7.74
C PRO A 311 24.53 0.94 9.20
N GLY A 312 25.27 0.19 10.01
CA GLY A 312 25.05 0.07 11.45
C GLY A 312 24.03 -1.01 11.86
N PHE A 313 23.40 -1.68 10.91
CA PHE A 313 22.42 -2.74 11.15
C PHE A 313 23.04 -4.15 11.24
N GLU A 314 24.36 -4.28 11.42
CA GLU A 314 25.08 -5.57 11.38
C GLU A 314 24.55 -6.56 12.43
N SER A 315 24.29 -6.11 13.65
CA SER A 315 23.68 -6.96 14.69
C SER A 315 22.27 -7.43 14.33
N HIS A 316 21.49 -6.58 13.65
CA HIS A 316 20.13 -6.89 13.22
C HIS A 316 20.14 -7.88 12.06
N LYS A 317 21.08 -7.74 11.12
CA LYS A 317 21.32 -8.70 10.04
C LYS A 317 21.69 -10.07 10.61
N GLN A 318 22.58 -10.12 11.60
CA GLN A 318 22.93 -11.39 12.24
C GLN A 318 21.73 -12.04 12.94
N HIS A 319 20.92 -11.25 13.68
CA HIS A 319 19.69 -11.74 14.29
C HIS A 319 18.70 -12.28 13.25
N TYR A 320 18.55 -11.58 12.12
CA TYR A 320 17.72 -12.03 11.01
C TYR A 320 18.20 -13.36 10.43
N LEU A 321 19.51 -13.53 10.21
CA LEU A 321 20.08 -14.79 9.72
C LEU A 321 19.85 -15.95 10.69
N ASN A 322 20.03 -15.71 12.00
CA ASN A 322 19.72 -16.71 13.03
C ASN A 322 18.24 -17.11 12.99
N LYS A 323 17.34 -16.13 12.87
CA LYS A 323 15.91 -16.41 12.73
C LYS A 323 15.56 -17.17 11.46
N LEU A 324 16.20 -16.85 10.35
CA LEU A 324 16.00 -17.58 9.09
C LEU A 324 16.40 -19.05 9.25
N SER A 325 17.48 -19.32 9.99
CA SER A 325 17.89 -20.70 10.33
C SER A 325 17.03 -21.37 11.39
N GLU A 326 16.32 -20.64 12.24
CA GLU A 326 15.49 -21.23 13.32
C GLU A 326 14.00 -21.36 12.97
N GLN A 327 13.48 -20.56 12.03
CA GLN A 327 12.05 -20.56 11.69
C GLN A 327 11.61 -21.77 10.84
N LEU A 328 10.35 -22.16 11.06
CA LEU A 328 9.59 -23.23 10.38
C LEU A 328 9.77 -23.25 8.85
N SER A 329 9.65 -24.45 8.27
CA SER A 329 9.75 -24.76 6.84
C SER A 329 9.14 -23.69 5.91
N SER A 330 7.97 -23.14 6.23
CA SER A 330 7.25 -22.18 5.38
C SER A 330 8.01 -20.89 5.02
N THR A 331 8.91 -20.39 5.90
CA THR A 331 9.70 -19.18 5.61
C THR A 331 10.93 -19.51 4.76
N ARG A 332 11.48 -20.73 4.95
CA ARG A 332 12.56 -21.26 4.14
C ARG A 332 12.07 -21.62 2.74
N ASP A 333 10.91 -22.27 2.65
CA ASP A 333 10.19 -22.56 1.40
C ASP A 333 9.94 -21.26 0.62
N LEU A 334 9.58 -20.16 1.31
CA LEU A 334 9.36 -18.86 0.69
C LEU A 334 10.65 -18.28 0.07
N VAL A 335 11.75 -18.30 0.82
CA VAL A 335 13.06 -17.86 0.32
C VAL A 335 13.53 -18.76 -0.82
N ALA A 336 13.38 -20.08 -0.69
CA ALA A 336 13.69 -21.04 -1.73
C ALA A 336 12.83 -20.83 -2.98
N SER A 337 11.51 -20.62 -2.85
CA SER A 337 10.60 -20.31 -3.95
C SER A 337 10.96 -19.01 -4.67
N LEU A 338 11.32 -17.96 -3.93
CA LEU A 338 11.76 -16.70 -4.51
C LEU A 338 13.08 -16.88 -5.30
N ILE A 339 14.01 -17.65 -4.75
CA ILE A 339 15.27 -17.99 -5.42
C ILE A 339 15.04 -18.87 -6.66
N LYS A 340 14.12 -19.85 -6.59
CA LYS A 340 13.73 -20.76 -7.68
C LYS A 340 13.07 -20.01 -8.83
N GLY A 341 12.14 -19.12 -8.50
CA GLY A 341 11.24 -18.49 -9.44
C GLY A 341 11.71 -17.18 -10.03
N ASN A 342 12.65 -16.46 -9.37
CA ASN A 342 12.85 -15.05 -9.70
C ASN A 342 14.33 -14.61 -9.71
N LYS A 343 14.94 -14.63 -10.91
CA LYS A 343 16.32 -14.16 -11.14
C LYS A 343 16.51 -12.64 -10.88
N ALA A 344 15.43 -11.88 -10.71
CA ALA A 344 15.47 -10.44 -10.54
C ALA A 344 15.82 -9.99 -9.10
N VAL A 345 15.62 -10.85 -8.08
CA VAL A 345 15.83 -10.49 -6.67
C VAL A 345 17.28 -10.79 -6.24
N LYS A 346 18.22 -9.99 -6.72
CA LYS A 346 19.68 -10.21 -6.53
C LYS A 346 20.11 -10.30 -5.08
N ILE A 347 19.43 -9.57 -4.18
CA ILE A 347 19.79 -9.49 -2.76
C ILE A 347 19.63 -10.83 -2.02
N LEU A 348 18.75 -11.71 -2.51
CA LEU A 348 18.57 -13.04 -1.89
C LEU A 348 19.86 -13.86 -1.92
N SER A 349 20.64 -13.74 -3.00
CA SER A 349 21.93 -14.40 -3.12
C SER A 349 22.93 -13.92 -2.06
N GLU A 350 22.93 -12.62 -1.76
CA GLU A 350 23.82 -12.03 -0.76
C GLU A 350 23.43 -12.47 0.66
N ILE A 351 22.12 -12.46 0.96
CA ILE A 351 21.58 -12.96 2.24
C ILE A 351 21.96 -14.43 2.43
N VAL A 352 21.76 -15.24 1.40
CA VAL A 352 22.11 -16.67 1.40
C VAL A 352 23.60 -16.89 1.61
N ASN A 353 24.45 -16.13 0.92
CA ASN A 353 25.91 -16.23 1.06
C ASN A 353 26.41 -15.74 2.43
N SER A 354 25.58 -14.98 3.16
CA SER A 354 25.89 -14.50 4.51
C SER A 354 25.58 -15.52 5.61
N LEU A 355 24.90 -16.63 5.29
CA LEU A 355 24.65 -17.71 6.25
C LEU A 355 25.95 -18.42 6.61
N SER A 356 26.14 -18.75 7.88
CA SER A 356 27.23 -19.63 8.32
C SER A 356 27.00 -21.07 7.87
N GLN A 357 28.06 -21.88 7.88
CA GLN A 357 27.97 -23.29 7.51
C GLN A 357 27.03 -24.08 8.44
N GLU A 358 27.01 -23.77 9.74
CA GLU A 358 26.10 -24.37 10.72
C GLU A 358 24.63 -24.00 10.46
N GLN A 359 24.36 -22.73 10.14
CA GLN A 359 23.02 -22.26 9.78
C GLN A 359 22.53 -22.92 8.48
N MET A 360 23.44 -23.08 7.50
CA MET A 360 23.13 -23.84 6.30
C MET A 360 22.80 -25.30 6.66
N TYR A 361 23.59 -25.97 7.51
CA TYR A 361 23.29 -27.34 7.95
C TYR A 361 21.96 -27.47 8.69
N SER A 362 21.60 -26.50 9.53
CA SER A 362 20.30 -26.48 10.21
C SER A 362 19.13 -26.37 9.23
N ILE A 363 19.30 -25.63 8.13
CA ILE A 363 18.36 -25.62 7.01
C ILE A 363 18.35 -26.98 6.28
N MET A 364 19.50 -27.67 6.21
CA MET A 364 19.70 -28.94 5.48
C MET A 364 19.09 -30.20 6.13
N GLU A 365 18.91 -30.25 7.45
CA GLU A 365 18.39 -31.45 8.12
C GLU A 365 16.88 -31.69 7.90
N GLU A 366 16.12 -30.65 7.50
CA GLU A 366 14.66 -30.72 7.40
C GLU A 366 14.12 -31.04 5.99
N ASP A 367 14.82 -30.71 4.88
CA ASP A 367 14.39 -31.07 3.52
C ASP A 367 15.54 -31.19 2.48
N LYS A 368 15.86 -32.42 2.06
CA LYS A 368 16.95 -32.73 1.11
C LYS A 368 16.72 -32.22 -0.32
N SER A 369 15.46 -32.02 -0.73
CA SER A 369 15.13 -31.61 -2.11
C SER A 369 15.40 -30.12 -2.37
N GLU A 370 15.34 -29.31 -1.33
CA GLU A 370 15.60 -27.87 -1.37
C GLU A 370 17.10 -27.55 -1.41
N TYR A 371 17.92 -28.38 -0.77
CA TYR A 371 19.38 -28.27 -0.73
C TYR A 371 20.01 -28.32 -2.14
N GLU A 372 19.60 -29.26 -2.99
CA GLU A 372 20.15 -29.35 -4.34
C GLU A 372 19.90 -28.09 -5.15
N LEU A 373 18.75 -27.45 -4.93
CA LEU A 373 18.44 -26.21 -5.62
C LEU A 373 19.16 -25.00 -5.02
N PHE A 374 19.24 -24.91 -3.70
CA PHE A 374 19.95 -23.87 -2.98
C PHE A 374 21.46 -23.89 -3.31
N MET A 375 22.07 -25.07 -3.31
CA MET A 375 23.46 -25.28 -3.74
C MET A 375 23.65 -25.04 -5.23
N ARG A 376 22.69 -25.42 -6.09
CA ARG A 376 22.76 -25.11 -7.53
C ARG A 376 22.76 -23.60 -7.75
N VAL A 377 21.96 -22.83 -7.03
CA VAL A 377 21.95 -21.35 -7.15
C VAL A 377 23.25 -20.75 -6.65
N ARG A 378 23.71 -21.13 -5.45
CA ARG A 378 24.98 -20.69 -4.87
C ARG A 378 26.16 -20.98 -5.80
N ASN A 379 26.27 -22.22 -6.29
CA ASN A 379 27.38 -22.66 -7.15
C ASN A 379 27.34 -22.04 -8.55
N THR A 380 26.15 -21.90 -9.15
CA THR A 380 25.99 -21.24 -10.47
C THR A 380 26.40 -19.77 -10.43
N GLN A 381 26.25 -19.11 -9.28
CA GLN A 381 26.56 -17.69 -9.12
C GLN A 381 27.99 -17.43 -8.68
N LEU A 382 28.60 -18.29 -7.86
CA LEU A 382 30.03 -18.26 -7.57
C LEU A 382 30.89 -18.35 -8.85
N HIS A 383 30.43 -19.13 -9.84
CA HIS A 383 31.11 -19.25 -11.15
C HIS A 383 30.93 -18.02 -12.07
N ARG A 384 29.99 -17.10 -11.80
CA ARG A 384 29.82 -15.86 -12.57
C ARG A 384 30.55 -14.65 -11.99
N GLY A 385 30.97 -14.72 -10.72
CA GLY A 385 31.73 -13.65 -10.05
C GLY A 385 33.25 -13.87 -10.05
N ALA A 386 33.72 -15.10 -10.27
CA ALA A 386 35.13 -15.41 -10.37
C ALA A 386 35.55 -15.43 -11.85
N GLY A 387 36.26 -14.38 -12.29
CA GLY A 387 37.06 -14.47 -13.51
C GLY A 387 38.04 -15.64 -13.41
N ASP A 388 38.17 -16.36 -14.53
CA ASP A 388 39.03 -17.52 -14.77
C ASP A 388 40.13 -17.73 -13.72
N THR A 389 39.87 -18.59 -12.75
CA THR A 389 40.93 -19.26 -12.00
C THR A 389 40.51 -20.70 -11.73
N GLN A 390 41.38 -21.61 -12.16
CA GLN A 390 41.21 -23.05 -12.21
C GLN A 390 40.79 -23.66 -10.87
N LEU A 391 39.83 -24.59 -10.94
CA LEU A 391 39.45 -25.51 -9.87
C LEU A 391 40.68 -26.25 -9.29
N PRO A 392 40.81 -26.37 -7.96
CA PRO A 392 41.37 -27.58 -7.39
C PRO A 392 40.30 -28.66 -7.45
N SER A 393 40.60 -29.75 -8.15
CA SER A 393 39.80 -30.98 -8.12
C SER A 393 39.82 -31.55 -6.70
N SER A 394 38.74 -31.37 -5.96
CA SER A 394 38.37 -32.30 -4.89
C SER A 394 36.86 -32.48 -4.92
N SER A 395 36.44 -33.51 -5.66
CA SER A 395 35.18 -34.19 -5.43
C SER A 395 35.08 -34.51 -3.94
N LEU A 396 34.27 -33.75 -3.22
CA LEU A 396 33.82 -34.13 -1.88
C LEU A 396 32.91 -35.35 -2.09
N ASP A 397 33.53 -36.51 -1.91
CA ASP A 397 32.96 -37.81 -2.08
C ASP A 397 31.80 -37.98 -1.08
N VAL A 398 30.59 -38.15 -1.60
CA VAL A 398 29.34 -38.26 -0.84
C VAL A 398 29.40 -39.45 0.15
N GLU A 399 30.25 -40.44 -0.12
CA GLU A 399 30.52 -41.57 0.76
C GLU A 399 31.28 -41.17 2.05
N THR A 400 32.10 -40.13 2.01
CA THR A 400 32.85 -39.65 3.20
C THR A 400 31.90 -39.02 4.24
N ILE A 401 30.79 -38.44 3.78
CA ILE A 401 29.75 -37.88 4.66
C ILE A 401 28.92 -39.00 5.29
N GLN A 402 28.64 -40.09 4.57
CA GLN A 402 27.92 -41.24 5.13
C GLN A 402 28.71 -41.94 6.25
N GLN A 403 30.04 -42.02 6.17
CA GLN A 403 30.85 -42.62 7.23
C GLN A 403 30.89 -41.77 8.51
N LYS A 404 30.93 -40.44 8.41
CA LYS A 404 30.91 -39.56 9.60
C LYS A 404 29.56 -39.60 10.34
N VAL A 405 28.45 -39.74 9.63
CA VAL A 405 27.10 -39.87 10.24
C VAL A 405 26.90 -41.23 10.92
N SER A 406 27.60 -42.26 10.46
CA SER A 406 27.55 -43.60 11.05
C SER A 406 28.37 -43.70 12.34
N GLY A 407 29.50 -42.99 12.42
CA GLY A 407 30.36 -42.98 13.62
C GLY A 407 29.75 -42.25 14.81
N VAL A 408 28.98 -41.18 14.59
CA VAL A 408 28.35 -40.41 15.68
C VAL A 408 27.11 -41.11 16.26
N ARG A 409 26.47 -42.03 15.51
CA ARG A 409 25.36 -42.86 16.02
C ARG A 409 25.79 -44.11 16.79
N GLY A 410 27.10 -44.37 16.91
CA GLY A 410 27.65 -45.45 17.73
C GLY A 410 28.04 -45.05 19.15
N GLU A 411 28.07 -43.74 19.45
CA GLU A 411 28.43 -43.20 20.77
C GLU A 411 27.45 -42.08 21.19
N VAL A 412 26.17 -42.44 21.36
CA VAL A 412 25.23 -41.76 22.28
C VAL A 412 24.34 -42.82 22.92
#